data_AF-X1PLR1-F1
#
_entry.id   AF-X1PLR1-F1
#
_cell.length_a   1.000
_cell.length_b   1.000
_cell.length_c   1.000
_cell.angle_alpha   90.00
_cell.angle_beta   90.00
_cell.angle_gamma   90.00
#
_symmetry.space_group_name_H-M   'P 1'
#
loop_
_entity.id
_entity.type
_entity.pdbx_description
1 polymer ?
#
loop_
_entity_poly.entity_id
_entity_poly.type
_entity_poly.pdbx_seq_one_letter_code
_entity_poly.pdbx_strand_id
1 'polypeptide(L)'
;NEFKDIKLLWQWGSATFNLHTVKKMVRTLEDLKGMKIISINPQIREIIKRLGANPIQMTPQDSYLAMERGMAEGMFFPIAPCKGFKITDVAKYHTIIDAMCDPFYGAINIDKWNSLPSDLKKILKDETGRKLTQICGKTLDDGSINDSAWMKGQGHKFYVLPAAEKKRWTNKIQGIHDKWIKDMDAKGIKNAREIHDEVIWLGKEYAKTTVGGYKE
;
A
#
# COMPACT_ATOMS: atom_id res chain seq x y z
N ASN A 1 23.46 -2.39 9.03
CA ASN A 1 23.31 -1.32 8.02
C ASN A 1 22.51 -1.89 6.86
N GLU A 2 21.23 -1.52 6.74
CA GLU A 2 20.24 -2.11 5.83
C GLU A 2 20.59 -1.93 4.34
N PHE A 3 21.29 -0.84 4.00
CA PHE A 3 21.61 -0.46 2.62
C PHE A 3 23.11 -0.58 2.30
N LYS A 4 23.86 -1.46 2.96
CA LYS A 4 25.33 -1.51 2.81
C LYS A 4 25.82 -1.82 1.38
N ASP A 5 25.04 -2.58 0.60
CA ASP A 5 25.44 -3.06 -0.72
C ASP A 5 24.83 -2.24 -1.87
N ILE A 6 24.04 -1.20 -1.53
CA ILE A 6 23.35 -0.35 -2.50
C ILE A 6 23.46 1.14 -2.14
N LYS A 7 23.49 2.00 -3.15
CA LYS A 7 23.24 3.42 -2.96
C LYS A 7 21.75 3.68 -3.13
N LEU A 8 21.10 4.03 -2.02
CA LEU A 8 19.75 4.58 -2.04
C LEU A 8 19.74 5.92 -2.78
N LEU A 9 18.85 6.05 -3.76
CA LEU A 9 18.66 7.27 -4.56
C LEU A 9 17.41 8.04 -4.09
N TRP A 10 16.27 7.37 -3.92
CA TRP A 10 15.05 7.96 -3.35
C TRP A 10 14.16 6.89 -2.71
N GLN A 11 13.15 7.33 -1.95
CA GLN A 11 12.13 6.49 -1.32
C GLN A 11 10.75 7.11 -1.49
N TRP A 12 9.69 6.31 -1.56
CA TRP A 12 8.31 6.81 -1.57
C TRP A 12 7.36 5.79 -0.96
N GLY A 13 6.14 6.20 -0.62
CA GLY A 13 5.07 5.30 -0.22
C GLY A 13 4.11 5.04 -1.37
N SER A 14 3.44 3.88 -1.38
CA SER A 14 2.26 3.69 -2.22
C SER A 14 1.13 4.65 -1.83
N ALA A 15 0.15 4.80 -2.71
CA ALA A 15 -1.20 5.19 -2.28
C ALA A 15 -1.77 4.16 -1.27
N THR A 16 -2.83 4.54 -0.57
CA THR A 16 -3.41 3.67 0.46
C THR A 16 -4.05 2.42 -0.13
N PHE A 17 -3.91 1.30 0.57
CA PHE A 17 -4.53 0.04 0.19
C PHE A 17 -6.03 0.08 0.50
N ASN A 18 -6.82 -0.30 -0.49
CA ASN A 18 -8.27 -0.38 -0.41
C ASN A 18 -8.74 -1.79 -0.80
N LEU A 19 -9.97 -2.13 -0.43
CA LEU A 19 -10.51 -3.46 -0.71
C LEU A 19 -11.23 -3.44 -2.05
N HIS A 20 -10.89 -4.38 -2.93
CA HIS A 20 -11.50 -4.54 -4.23
C HIS A 20 -12.10 -5.95 -4.34
N THR A 21 -13.40 -6.04 -4.60
CA THR A 21 -14.13 -7.30 -4.60
C THR A 21 -14.88 -7.53 -5.90
N VAL A 22 -15.05 -8.81 -6.24
CA VAL A 22 -15.60 -9.24 -7.53
C VAL A 22 -17.13 -9.22 -7.53
N LYS A 23 -17.75 -9.85 -6.53
CA LYS A 23 -19.20 -10.17 -6.56
C LYS A 23 -20.08 -9.25 -5.71
N LYS A 24 -19.55 -8.67 -4.64
CA LYS A 24 -20.36 -7.90 -3.68
C LYS A 24 -19.57 -6.75 -3.09
N MET A 25 -20.29 -5.67 -2.76
CA MET A 25 -19.76 -4.60 -1.95
C MET A 25 -19.56 -5.08 -0.51
N VAL A 26 -18.43 -4.73 0.09
CA VAL A 26 -18.15 -4.98 1.52
C VAL A 26 -18.38 -3.68 2.27
N ARG A 27 -19.42 -3.62 3.09
CA ARG A 27 -19.78 -2.42 3.86
C ARG A 27 -19.42 -2.55 5.33
N THR A 28 -19.35 -3.78 5.85
CA THR A 28 -19.08 -4.05 7.26
C THR A 28 -18.03 -5.15 7.45
N LEU A 29 -17.52 -5.31 8.67
CA LEU A 29 -16.68 -6.47 9.04
C LEU A 29 -17.38 -7.80 8.75
N GLU A 30 -18.70 -7.85 8.95
CA GLU A 30 -19.50 -9.05 8.74
C GLU A 30 -19.51 -9.46 7.26
N ASP A 31 -19.55 -8.50 6.34
CA ASP A 31 -19.49 -8.78 4.90
C ASP A 31 -18.16 -9.42 4.49
N LEU A 32 -17.07 -9.05 5.15
CA LEU A 32 -15.71 -9.51 4.88
C LEU A 32 -15.41 -10.90 5.48
N LYS A 33 -16.13 -11.28 6.54
CA LYS A 33 -15.85 -12.50 7.31
C LYS A 33 -15.86 -13.75 6.43
N GLY A 34 -14.78 -14.52 6.49
CA GLY A 34 -14.60 -15.77 5.75
C GLY A 34 -14.29 -15.61 4.27
N MET A 35 -14.34 -14.39 3.71
CA MET A 35 -14.01 -14.17 2.30
C MET A 35 -12.56 -14.55 2.00
N LYS A 36 -12.32 -15.12 0.82
CA LYS A 36 -10.97 -15.40 0.31
C LYS A 36 -10.38 -14.14 -0.31
N ILE A 37 -9.46 -13.48 0.38
CA ILE A 37 -8.90 -12.19 -0.06
C ILE A 37 -7.43 -12.33 -0.39
N ILE A 38 -7.04 -11.82 -1.54
CA ILE A 38 -5.64 -11.84 -1.98
C ILE A 38 -4.81 -10.89 -1.12
N SER A 39 -3.65 -11.40 -0.73
CA SER A 39 -2.58 -10.69 -0.05
C SER A 39 -1.31 -10.72 -0.92
N ILE A 40 -0.64 -9.58 -1.07
CA ILE A 40 0.62 -9.50 -1.83
C ILE A 40 1.87 -9.51 -0.96
N ASN A 41 1.72 -9.31 0.36
CA ASN A 41 2.81 -9.24 1.32
C ASN A 41 2.39 -9.73 2.72
N PRO A 42 3.34 -10.05 3.61
CA PRO A 42 3.03 -10.54 4.96
C PRO A 42 2.18 -9.60 5.82
N GLN A 43 2.31 -8.29 5.64
CA GLN A 43 1.62 -7.26 6.43
C GLN A 43 0.13 -7.24 6.12
N ILE A 44 -0.23 -7.19 4.84
CA ILE A 44 -1.63 -7.24 4.42
C ILE A 44 -2.25 -8.61 4.71
N ARG A 45 -1.46 -9.69 4.66
CA ARG A 45 -1.91 -11.04 5.07
C ARG A 45 -2.39 -11.04 6.51
N GLU A 46 -1.63 -10.41 7.40
CA GLU A 46 -1.99 -10.29 8.83
C GLU A 46 -3.23 -9.41 9.03
N ILE A 47 -3.32 -8.29 8.31
CA ILE A 47 -4.52 -7.42 8.32
C ILE A 47 -5.76 -8.22 7.92
N ILE A 48 -5.71 -8.94 6.80
CA ILE A 48 -6.84 -9.76 6.30
C ILE A 48 -7.29 -10.79 7.35
N LYS A 49 -6.35 -11.50 7.99
CA LYS A 49 -6.67 -12.47 9.05
C LYS A 49 -7.36 -11.81 10.23
N ARG A 50 -6.84 -10.68 10.70
CA ARG A 50 -7.40 -9.94 11.85
C ARG A 50 -8.79 -9.39 11.57
N LEU A 51 -9.05 -9.00 10.33
CA LEU A 51 -10.37 -8.59 9.87
C LEU A 51 -11.36 -9.77 9.70
N GLY A 52 -10.90 -11.02 9.88
CA GLY A 52 -11.74 -12.22 9.87
C GLY A 52 -11.92 -12.85 8.49
N ALA A 53 -11.15 -12.41 7.49
CA ALA A 53 -11.10 -13.00 6.16
C ALA A 53 -9.96 -14.03 6.05
N ASN A 54 -10.00 -14.82 4.99
CA ASN A 54 -9.03 -15.88 4.69
C ASN A 54 -8.02 -15.36 3.64
N PRO A 55 -6.77 -15.05 4.01
CA PRO A 55 -5.82 -14.55 3.01
C PRO A 55 -5.32 -15.66 2.09
N ILE A 56 -5.15 -15.33 0.82
CA ILE A 56 -4.42 -16.15 -0.16
C ILE A 56 -3.26 -15.32 -0.68
N GLN A 57 -2.03 -15.78 -0.47
CA GLN A 57 -0.86 -15.02 -0.87
C GLN A 57 -0.44 -15.34 -2.31
N MET A 58 -0.31 -14.32 -3.15
CA MET A 58 0.19 -14.44 -4.53
C MET A 58 0.70 -13.09 -5.05
N THR A 59 1.27 -13.07 -6.25
CA THR A 59 1.76 -11.83 -6.88
C THR A 59 0.59 -10.99 -7.42
N PRO A 60 0.78 -9.66 -7.59
CA PRO A 60 -0.19 -8.83 -8.30
C PRO A 60 -0.52 -9.34 -9.72
N GLN A 61 0.46 -9.92 -10.42
CA GLN A 61 0.32 -10.47 -11.77
C GLN A 61 -0.63 -11.67 -11.82
N ASP A 62 -0.59 -12.54 -10.81
CA ASP A 62 -1.43 -13.73 -10.72
C ASP A 62 -2.85 -13.42 -10.22
N SER A 63 -3.03 -12.24 -9.62
CA SER A 63 -4.25 -11.88 -8.89
C SER A 63 -5.48 -11.76 -9.80
N TYR A 64 -5.29 -11.27 -11.03
CA TYR A 64 -6.36 -11.20 -12.03
C TYR A 64 -6.95 -12.59 -12.31
N LEU A 65 -6.10 -13.57 -12.68
CA LEU A 65 -6.55 -14.92 -13.03
C LEU A 65 -7.18 -15.62 -11.82
N ALA A 66 -6.64 -15.41 -10.61
CA ALA A 66 -7.20 -15.99 -9.40
C ALA A 66 -8.60 -15.47 -9.08
N MET A 67 -8.85 -14.16 -9.27
CA MET A 67 -10.18 -13.58 -9.10
C MET A 67 -11.14 -13.98 -10.23
N GLU A 68 -10.67 -13.98 -11.48
CA GLU A 68 -11.45 -14.39 -12.65
C GLU A 68 -11.97 -15.83 -12.52
N ARG A 69 -11.10 -16.74 -12.06
CA ARG A 69 -11.43 -18.16 -11.85
C ARG A 69 -12.19 -18.42 -10.53
N GLY A 70 -12.47 -17.40 -9.75
CA GLY A 70 -13.18 -17.52 -8.47
C GLY A 70 -12.39 -18.21 -7.35
N MET A 71 -11.06 -18.30 -7.47
CA MET A 71 -10.18 -18.81 -6.39
C MET A 71 -10.11 -17.82 -5.22
N ALA A 72 -10.23 -16.52 -5.52
CA ALA A 72 -10.35 -15.43 -4.55
C ALA A 72 -11.53 -14.52 -4.90
N GLU A 73 -12.07 -13.85 -3.89
CA GLU A 73 -13.25 -12.99 -3.98
C GLU A 73 -12.92 -11.50 -4.01
N GLY A 74 -11.65 -11.17 -3.79
CA GLY A 74 -11.15 -9.81 -3.81
C GLY A 74 -9.68 -9.71 -3.42
N MET A 75 -9.20 -8.50 -3.29
CA MET A 75 -7.80 -8.16 -3.03
C MET A 75 -7.71 -6.85 -2.26
N PHE A 76 -6.75 -6.75 -1.34
CA PHE A 76 -6.30 -5.46 -0.85
C PHE A 76 -5.18 -4.92 -1.73
N PHE A 77 -5.40 -3.76 -2.35
CA PHE A 77 -4.45 -3.15 -3.28
C PHE A 77 -4.66 -1.63 -3.36
N PRO A 78 -3.64 -0.83 -3.74
CA PRO A 78 -3.85 0.58 -4.07
C PRO A 78 -4.65 0.73 -5.38
N ILE A 79 -5.37 1.86 -5.52
CA ILE A 79 -6.24 2.10 -6.69
C ILE A 79 -5.44 2.34 -7.97
N ALA A 80 -4.44 3.24 -7.97
CA ALA A 80 -3.64 3.59 -9.16
C ALA A 80 -3.11 2.39 -9.98
N PRO A 81 -2.53 1.34 -9.37
CA PRO A 81 -2.03 0.19 -10.14
C PRO A 81 -3.14 -0.77 -10.64
N CYS A 82 -4.40 -0.67 -10.16
CA CYS A 82 -5.45 -1.63 -10.49
C CYS A 82 -5.68 -1.80 -11.99
N LYS A 83 -5.65 -0.70 -12.76
CA LYS A 83 -5.84 -0.75 -14.21
C LYS A 83 -4.68 -1.46 -14.92
N GLY A 84 -3.44 -1.16 -14.53
CA GLY A 84 -2.25 -1.77 -15.11
C GLY A 84 -2.17 -3.29 -14.88
N PHE A 85 -2.66 -3.75 -13.73
CA PHE A 85 -2.75 -5.18 -13.39
C PHE A 85 -4.08 -5.84 -13.79
N LYS A 86 -4.93 -5.14 -14.57
CA LYS A 86 -6.26 -5.62 -15.00
C LYS A 86 -7.21 -6.00 -13.87
N ILE A 87 -6.94 -5.54 -12.64
CA ILE A 87 -7.81 -5.77 -11.48
C ILE A 87 -9.20 -5.17 -11.73
N THR A 88 -9.25 -4.04 -12.43
CA THR A 88 -10.49 -3.37 -12.81
C THR A 88 -11.38 -4.21 -13.72
N ASP A 89 -10.85 -5.19 -14.45
CA ASP A 89 -11.63 -5.99 -15.39
C ASP A 89 -12.53 -6.99 -14.65
N VAL A 90 -12.11 -7.42 -13.45
CA VAL A 90 -12.79 -8.43 -12.64
C VAL A 90 -13.40 -7.86 -11.35
N ALA A 91 -12.72 -6.94 -10.66
CA ALA A 91 -13.20 -6.35 -9.41
C ALA A 91 -13.98 -5.05 -9.70
N LYS A 92 -15.29 -5.06 -9.40
CA LYS A 92 -16.22 -3.96 -9.71
C LYS A 92 -16.75 -3.22 -8.48
N TYR A 93 -16.40 -3.70 -7.29
CA TYR A 93 -16.80 -3.11 -6.01
C TYR A 93 -15.55 -2.70 -5.23
N HIS A 94 -15.48 -1.44 -4.81
CA HIS A 94 -14.31 -0.87 -4.14
C HIS A 94 -14.73 -0.26 -2.80
N THR A 95 -14.22 -0.82 -1.71
CA THR A 95 -14.41 -0.29 -0.37
C THR A 95 -13.16 0.48 0.06
N ILE A 96 -13.32 1.78 0.28
CA ILE A 96 -12.25 2.69 0.67
C ILE A 96 -12.08 2.65 2.17
N ILE A 97 -10.91 2.20 2.63
CA ILE A 97 -10.61 2.01 4.05
C ILE A 97 -9.28 2.61 4.49
N ASP A 98 -8.39 2.93 3.54
CA ASP A 98 -7.03 3.41 3.80
C ASP A 98 -6.23 2.52 4.76
N ALA A 99 -6.12 1.23 4.43
CA ALA A 99 -5.69 0.19 5.37
C ALA A 99 -4.22 0.34 5.80
N MET A 100 -3.37 0.64 4.82
CA MET A 100 -1.92 0.71 4.94
C MET A 100 -1.32 1.35 3.69
N CYS A 101 -0.02 1.65 3.72
CA CYS A 101 0.81 1.92 2.55
C CYS A 101 2.07 1.05 2.61
N ASP A 102 2.66 0.77 1.44
CA ASP A 102 3.93 0.08 1.34
C ASP A 102 5.06 1.07 1.01
N PRO A 103 6.25 0.94 1.62
CA PRO A 103 7.42 1.70 1.24
C PRO A 103 8.09 1.11 0.00
N PHE A 104 8.59 1.98 -0.87
CA PHE A 104 9.38 1.65 -2.04
C PHE A 104 10.65 2.47 -2.07
N TYR A 105 11.66 1.96 -2.77
CA TYR A 105 12.91 2.68 -2.95
C TYR A 105 13.51 2.47 -4.35
N GLY A 106 14.17 3.51 -4.82
CA GLY A 106 15.02 3.47 -5.99
C GLY A 106 16.46 3.40 -5.52
N ALA A 107 17.21 2.43 -6.03
CA ALA A 107 18.60 2.24 -5.65
C ALA A 107 19.45 1.79 -6.84
N ILE A 108 20.75 1.99 -6.71
CA ILE A 108 21.77 1.51 -7.64
C ILE A 108 22.78 0.67 -6.87
N ASN A 109 23.33 -0.38 -7.49
CA ASN A 109 24.42 -1.17 -6.92
C ASN A 109 25.58 -0.23 -6.50
N ILE A 110 26.20 -0.53 -5.35
CA ILE A 110 27.21 0.36 -4.76
C ILE A 110 28.48 0.48 -5.62
N ASP A 111 28.92 -0.60 -6.26
CA ASP A 111 30.12 -0.58 -7.12
C ASP A 111 29.85 0.25 -8.37
N LYS A 112 28.67 0.08 -8.97
CA LYS A 112 28.26 0.90 -10.10
C LYS A 112 28.16 2.37 -9.73
N TRP A 113 27.58 2.68 -8.57
CA TRP A 113 27.57 4.05 -8.05
C TRP A 113 29.00 4.60 -7.92
N ASN A 114 29.90 3.84 -7.31
CA ASN A 114 31.28 4.27 -7.09
C ASN A 114 32.04 4.49 -8.41
N SER A 115 31.76 3.68 -9.44
CA SER A 115 32.36 3.82 -10.76
C SER A 115 31.83 5.00 -11.58
N LEU A 116 30.72 5.64 -11.16
CA LEU A 116 30.18 6.78 -11.91
C LEU A 116 31.11 8.00 -11.81
N PRO A 117 31.34 8.71 -12.93
CA PRO A 117 31.88 10.07 -12.93
C PRO A 117 31.14 11.03 -11.98
N SER A 118 31.84 12.07 -11.52
CA SER A 118 31.33 13.00 -10.50
C SER A 118 30.11 13.80 -10.98
N ASP A 119 30.07 14.15 -12.26
CA ASP A 119 28.96 14.82 -12.93
C ASP A 119 27.69 13.94 -12.96
N LEU A 120 27.81 12.66 -13.32
CA LEU A 120 26.67 11.72 -13.29
C LEU A 120 26.18 11.45 -11.86
N LYS A 121 27.09 11.32 -10.90
CA LYS A 121 26.72 11.23 -9.47
C LYS A 121 25.95 12.46 -9.02
N LYS A 122 26.36 13.65 -9.49
CA LYS A 122 25.68 14.91 -9.17
C LYS A 122 24.28 14.95 -9.77
N ILE A 123 24.12 14.61 -11.05
CA ILE A 123 22.80 14.52 -11.72
C ILE A 123 21.87 13.58 -10.93
N LEU A 124 22.32 12.38 -10.58
CA LEU A 124 21.50 11.45 -9.81
C LEU A 124 21.11 12.01 -8.44
N LYS A 125 21.99 12.71 -7.74
CA LYS A 125 21.64 13.34 -6.44
C LYS A 125 20.63 14.46 -6.61
N ASP A 126 20.79 15.30 -7.63
CA ASP A 126 19.95 16.48 -7.87
C ASP A 126 18.56 16.11 -8.37
N GLU A 127 18.44 15.03 -9.15
CA GLU A 127 17.19 14.59 -9.76
C GLU A 127 16.41 13.56 -8.93
N THR A 128 17.04 12.96 -7.92
CA THR A 128 16.39 11.97 -7.03
C THR A 128 16.12 12.54 -5.63
N GLY A 129 16.31 11.75 -4.57
CA GLY A 129 15.99 12.13 -3.20
C GLY A 129 14.56 12.64 -3.04
N ARG A 130 14.40 13.75 -2.30
CA ARG A 130 13.10 14.34 -1.96
C ARG A 130 12.31 14.78 -3.20
N LYS A 131 12.98 15.24 -4.26
CA LYS A 131 12.32 15.67 -5.50
C LYS A 131 11.51 14.52 -6.10
N LEU A 132 12.14 13.38 -6.32
CA LEU A 132 11.48 12.21 -6.90
C LEU A 132 10.52 11.53 -5.91
N THR A 133 10.81 11.56 -4.60
CA THR A 133 9.85 11.15 -3.56
C THR A 133 8.50 11.86 -3.70
N GLN A 134 8.52 13.19 -3.81
CA GLN A 134 7.31 14.01 -3.91
C GLN A 134 6.59 13.78 -5.24
N ILE A 135 7.33 13.68 -6.35
CA ILE A 135 6.75 13.38 -7.66
C ILE A 135 6.04 12.01 -7.63
N CYS A 136 6.70 10.96 -7.15
CA CYS A 136 6.10 9.62 -7.08
C CYS A 136 4.84 9.60 -6.22
N GLY A 137 4.88 10.20 -5.02
CA GLY A 137 3.71 10.27 -4.13
C GLY A 137 2.54 10.98 -4.81
N LYS A 138 2.79 12.16 -5.40
CA LYS A 138 1.77 12.94 -6.12
C LYS A 138 1.19 12.16 -7.30
N THR A 139 2.02 11.50 -8.12
CA THR A 139 1.55 10.72 -9.26
C THR A 139 0.64 9.57 -8.84
N LEU A 140 0.93 8.90 -7.72
CA LEU A 140 0.08 7.82 -7.20
C LEU A 140 -1.24 8.32 -6.63
N ASP A 141 -1.21 9.45 -5.93
CA ASP A 141 -2.41 10.09 -5.40
C ASP A 141 -3.32 10.59 -6.54
N ASP A 142 -2.77 11.38 -7.47
CA ASP A 142 -3.50 11.91 -8.62
C ASP A 142 -4.01 10.78 -9.53
N GLY A 143 -3.19 9.75 -9.75
CA GLY A 143 -3.57 8.56 -10.53
C GLY A 143 -4.74 7.83 -9.90
N SER A 144 -4.72 7.63 -8.58
CA SER A 144 -5.82 6.97 -7.86
C SER A 144 -7.12 7.79 -7.93
N ILE A 145 -7.05 9.12 -7.87
CA ILE A 145 -8.21 10.01 -8.05
C ILE A 145 -8.76 9.88 -9.48
N ASN A 146 -7.91 10.04 -10.50
CA ASN A 146 -8.31 9.98 -11.90
C ASN A 146 -8.89 8.61 -12.28
N ASP A 147 -8.25 7.53 -11.85
CA ASP A 147 -8.69 6.17 -12.14
C ASP A 147 -9.98 5.83 -11.42
N SER A 148 -10.18 6.31 -10.18
CA SER A 148 -11.47 6.12 -9.49
C SER A 148 -12.63 6.84 -10.19
N ALA A 149 -12.40 8.05 -10.71
CA ALA A 149 -13.39 8.77 -11.51
C ALA A 149 -13.71 8.05 -12.82
N TRP A 150 -12.68 7.56 -13.52
CA TRP A 150 -12.85 6.74 -14.71
C TRP A 150 -13.65 5.45 -14.40
N MET A 151 -13.29 4.73 -13.34
CA MET A 151 -13.99 3.51 -12.90
C MET A 151 -15.47 3.78 -12.58
N LYS A 152 -15.78 4.87 -11.88
CA LYS A 152 -17.17 5.30 -11.63
C LYS A 152 -17.93 5.50 -12.96
N GLY A 153 -17.30 6.14 -13.94
CA GLY A 153 -17.85 6.29 -15.30
C GLY A 153 -18.06 4.96 -16.05
N GLN A 154 -17.29 3.91 -15.72
CA GLN A 154 -17.48 2.54 -16.21
C GLN A 154 -18.48 1.72 -15.37
N GLY A 155 -19.20 2.36 -14.44
CA GLY A 155 -20.25 1.71 -13.63
C GLY A 155 -19.76 0.99 -12.38
N HIS A 156 -18.46 1.07 -12.05
CA HIS A 156 -17.92 0.50 -10.81
C HIS A 156 -18.56 1.17 -9.59
N LYS A 157 -18.65 0.42 -8.49
CA LYS A 157 -19.25 0.90 -7.25
C LYS A 157 -18.15 1.20 -6.24
N PHE A 158 -18.26 2.35 -5.59
CA PHE A 158 -17.36 2.78 -4.52
C PHE A 158 -18.16 2.94 -3.23
N TYR A 159 -17.55 2.57 -2.10
CA TYR A 159 -18.09 2.78 -0.77
C TYR A 159 -16.98 3.22 0.17
N VAL A 160 -17.10 4.41 0.74
CA VAL A 160 -16.19 4.87 1.79
C VAL A 160 -16.72 4.38 3.13
N LEU A 161 -15.88 3.71 3.91
CA LEU A 161 -16.28 3.26 5.24
C LEU A 161 -16.60 4.47 6.13
N PRO A 162 -17.81 4.54 6.72
CA PRO A 162 -18.11 5.54 7.72
C PRO A 162 -17.15 5.44 8.90
N ALA A 163 -16.85 6.56 9.57
CA ALA A 163 -15.88 6.62 10.66
C ALA A 163 -16.14 5.56 11.77
N ALA A 164 -17.40 5.31 12.10
CA ALA A 164 -17.78 4.30 13.09
C ALA A 164 -17.38 2.88 12.67
N GLU A 165 -17.60 2.52 11.40
CA GLU A 165 -17.23 1.21 10.87
C GLU A 165 -15.70 1.12 10.69
N LYS A 166 -15.07 2.16 10.15
CA LYS A 166 -13.59 2.24 10.05
C LYS A 166 -12.94 2.01 11.41
N LYS A 167 -13.47 2.59 12.49
CA LYS A 167 -13.01 2.34 13.87
C LYS A 167 -13.14 0.86 14.28
N ARG A 168 -14.23 0.18 13.92
CA ARG A 168 -14.38 -1.28 14.18
C ARG A 168 -13.27 -2.08 13.49
N TRP A 169 -12.95 -1.73 12.24
CA TRP A 169 -11.87 -2.37 11.48
C TRP A 169 -10.50 -2.08 12.09
N THR A 170 -10.21 -0.81 12.41
CA THR A 170 -8.97 -0.40 13.10
C THR A 170 -8.79 -1.13 14.43
N ASN A 171 -9.86 -1.31 15.21
CA ASN A 171 -9.80 -2.03 16.47
C ASN A 171 -9.36 -3.49 16.30
N LYS A 172 -9.78 -4.17 15.23
CA LYS A 172 -9.37 -5.56 14.94
C LYS A 172 -7.88 -5.68 14.62
N ILE A 173 -7.27 -4.63 14.08
CA ILE A 173 -5.86 -4.61 13.69
C ILE A 173 -4.94 -3.98 14.75
N GLN A 174 -5.46 -3.64 15.94
CA GLN A 174 -4.64 -3.14 17.04
C GLN A 174 -3.53 -4.13 17.43
N GLY A 175 -2.40 -3.59 17.89
CA GLY A 175 -1.24 -4.37 18.30
C GLY A 175 -0.36 -4.90 17.16
N ILE A 176 -0.70 -4.66 15.89
CA ILE A 176 0.21 -4.97 14.76
C ILE A 176 1.55 -4.23 14.93
N HIS A 177 1.51 -2.94 15.29
CA HIS A 177 2.74 -2.16 15.48
C HIS A 177 3.54 -2.67 16.67
N ASP A 178 2.91 -2.94 17.81
CA ASP A 178 3.62 -3.48 18.98
C ASP A 178 4.24 -4.85 18.72
N LYS A 179 3.56 -5.68 17.92
CA LYS A 179 4.16 -6.92 17.42
C LYS A 179 5.39 -6.62 16.57
N TRP A 180 5.33 -5.68 15.63
CA TRP A 180 6.49 -5.31 14.82
C TRP A 180 7.65 -4.79 15.68
N ILE A 181 7.39 -3.92 16.66
CA ILE A 181 8.43 -3.42 17.58
C ILE A 181 9.09 -4.59 18.32
N LYS A 182 8.32 -5.54 18.86
CA LYS A 182 8.85 -6.74 19.53
C LYS A 182 9.68 -7.61 18.59
N ASP A 183 9.20 -7.81 17.36
CA ASP A 183 9.89 -8.61 16.34
C ASP A 183 11.23 -7.95 15.93
N MET A 184 11.30 -6.61 15.90
CA MET A 184 12.52 -5.87 15.59
C MET A 184 13.52 -5.88 16.75
N ASP A 185 13.03 -5.74 17.99
CA ASP A 185 13.86 -5.84 19.19
C ASP A 185 14.53 -7.23 19.31
N ALA A 186 13.77 -8.30 19.01
CA ALA A 186 14.29 -9.67 18.95
C ALA A 186 15.36 -9.87 17.85
N LYS A 187 15.37 -9.02 16.82
CA LYS A 187 16.39 -8.99 15.76
C LYS A 187 17.57 -8.07 16.08
N GLY A 188 17.63 -7.51 17.30
CA GLY A 188 18.69 -6.61 17.74
C GLY A 188 18.53 -5.15 17.32
N ILE A 189 17.38 -4.78 16.74
CA ILE A 189 17.07 -3.38 16.38
C ILE A 189 16.42 -2.72 17.61
N LYS A 190 17.24 -2.19 18.51
CA LYS A 190 16.81 -1.65 19.81
C LYS A 190 16.04 -0.34 19.75
N ASN A 191 16.20 0.42 18.66
CA ASN A 191 15.50 1.69 18.43
C ASN A 191 14.20 1.54 17.60
N ALA A 192 13.62 0.33 17.50
CA ALA A 192 12.41 0.11 16.71
C ALA A 192 11.22 0.99 17.15
N ARG A 193 11.08 1.24 18.46
CA ARG A 193 10.06 2.16 19.00
C ARG A 193 10.25 3.59 18.47
N GLU A 194 11.48 4.10 18.53
CA GLU A 194 11.82 5.44 18.03
C GLU A 194 11.54 5.55 16.53
N ILE A 195 11.94 4.54 15.74
CA ILE A 195 11.65 4.49 14.29
C ILE A 195 10.15 4.53 14.04
N HIS A 196 9.37 3.73 14.77
CA HIS A 196 7.92 3.72 14.62
C HIS A 196 7.31 5.09 14.96
N ASP A 197 7.68 5.68 16.09
CA ASP A 197 7.08 6.93 16.55
C ASP A 197 7.43 8.09 15.60
N GLU A 198 8.65 8.11 15.07
CA GLU A 198 9.09 9.04 14.02
C GLU A 198 8.27 8.87 12.74
N VAL A 199 8.05 7.63 12.26
CA VAL A 199 7.22 7.38 11.07
C VAL A 199 5.78 7.84 11.27
N ILE A 200 5.19 7.61 12.46
CA ILE A 200 3.84 8.09 12.78
C ILE A 200 3.79 9.62 12.80
N TRP A 201 4.81 10.28 13.37
CA TRP A 201 4.90 11.73 13.39
C TRP A 201 5.05 12.31 11.98
N LEU A 202 6.00 11.82 11.18
CA LEU A 202 6.19 12.21 9.78
C LEU A 202 4.91 12.01 8.97
N GLY A 203 4.23 10.86 9.13
CA GLY A 203 2.97 10.58 8.47
C GLY A 203 1.91 11.64 8.76
N LYS A 204 1.75 12.05 10.02
CA LYS A 204 0.81 13.13 10.42
C LYS A 204 1.21 14.49 9.88
N GLU A 205 2.51 14.78 9.86
CA GLU A 205 3.01 16.06 9.37
C GLU A 205 2.78 16.22 7.87
N TYR A 206 3.15 15.20 7.08
CA TYR A 206 2.99 15.26 5.63
C TYR A 206 1.56 15.02 5.16
N ALA A 207 0.70 14.34 5.93
CA ALA A 207 -0.73 14.20 5.63
C ALA A 207 -1.46 15.54 5.43
N LYS A 208 -0.93 16.65 5.96
CA LYS A 208 -1.46 18.01 5.75
C LYS A 208 -1.28 18.51 4.30
N THR A 209 -0.40 17.88 3.54
CA THR A 209 0.02 18.30 2.19
C THR A 209 -0.16 17.21 1.13
N THR A 210 -0.58 16.01 1.52
CA THR A 210 -0.92 14.89 0.64
C THR A 210 -2.42 14.60 0.67
N VAL A 211 -2.95 13.92 -0.36
CA VAL A 211 -4.41 13.70 -0.49
C VAL A 211 -4.83 12.24 -0.30
N GLY A 212 -3.88 11.30 -0.15
CA GLY A 212 -4.14 9.91 0.25
C GLY A 212 -4.73 9.02 -0.86
N GLY A 213 -4.98 9.59 -2.04
CA GLY A 213 -5.27 8.86 -3.28
C GLY A 213 -6.73 8.56 -3.59
N TYR A 214 -7.69 8.88 -2.72
CA TYR A 214 -9.11 8.79 -3.10
C TYR A 214 -9.85 10.10 -2.81
N LYS A 215 -10.69 10.51 -3.76
CA LYS A 215 -11.57 11.67 -3.64
C LYS A 215 -12.98 11.26 -4.06
N GLU A 216 -13.96 11.55 -3.20
CA GLU A 216 -15.37 11.26 -3.48
C GLU A 216 -15.89 12.02 -4.70
#